data_AF-A0A5B9WC45-F1
#
_entry.id   AF-A0A5B9WC45-F1
#
_cell.length_a   1.000
_cell.length_b   1.000
_cell.length_c   1.000
_cell.angle_alpha   90.00
_cell.angle_beta   90.00
_cell.angle_gamma   90.00
#
_symmetry.space_group_name_H-M   'P 1'
#
loop_
_entity.id
_entity.type
_entity.pdbx_description
1 polymer ?
#
loop_
_entity_poly.entity_id
_entity_poly.type
_entity_poly.pdbx_seq_one_letter_code
_entity_poly.pdbx_strand_id
1 'polypeptide(L)'
;MLLVAALSFGLGGWVASRVARAGYASGRVFRRYVQGSRLLTLAGLGIYAWIVHGVGWSDLVLSNWKLEGSILLDDLAIFAPYIVIQLVTWSGLYLAERALHDARNCPPWHTYLTLKTRQAAGLTLPVILIFVLRHDVFGRLWPGWHEHPAAEPVELACLGFGILFASPLFIRLAWPTRRLPDGPLRRRLERVAGRVGFRITDFLVWDTGGMMVNACVTGVLPWFRYVLLSDALIESLSPAEVAAVFGHEVGHVAHRHLPYFGFFFMGSLALMSLAAGVVTVPEAWVASLPWIPPDEVPRATEIAEAGVLLAGAAAYFWLVFGHLSRRFERQADVFGCKVVSCGDPECPPHFDYDEEAAPAPAGGRPRAVEGLCPVGIEVFTDALSCVARHNGMDIRSRSWRHGSIAGRIAFLRGLQADPRGEPAFQRRVRILRASLGAFLLATFALAVLSHSWEMLP
;
A
#
# COMPACT_ATOMS: atom_id res chain seq x y z
N MET A 1 -23.82 13.30 -17.49
CA MET A 1 -23.17 12.33 -18.40
C MET A 1 -22.56 12.98 -19.65
N LEU A 2 -23.34 13.67 -20.49
CA LEU A 2 -22.82 14.30 -21.72
C LEU A 2 -21.67 15.28 -21.47
N LEU A 3 -21.73 16.08 -20.40
CA LEU A 3 -20.64 16.98 -20.02
C LEU A 3 -19.34 16.22 -19.70
N VAL A 4 -19.43 15.14 -18.93
CA VAL A 4 -18.26 14.28 -18.60
C VAL A 4 -17.67 13.70 -19.87
N ALA A 5 -18.50 13.20 -20.78
CA ALA A 5 -18.06 12.70 -22.08
C ALA A 5 -17.36 13.80 -22.89
N ALA A 6 -17.99 14.98 -23.03
CA ALA A 6 -17.41 16.09 -23.79
C ALA A 6 -16.04 16.52 -23.23
N LEU A 7 -15.91 16.60 -21.90
CA LEU A 7 -14.65 16.98 -21.26
C LEU A 7 -13.59 15.87 -21.36
N SER A 8 -13.96 14.60 -21.20
CA SER A 8 -13.01 13.48 -21.27
C SER A 8 -12.48 13.27 -22.70
N PHE A 9 -13.37 13.26 -23.70
CA PHE A 9 -13.00 13.16 -25.11
C PHE A 9 -12.29 14.43 -25.60
N GLY A 10 -12.70 15.60 -25.11
CA GLY A 10 -12.03 16.87 -25.40
C GLY A 10 -10.58 16.88 -24.90
N LEU A 11 -10.35 16.48 -23.65
CA LEU A 11 -9.00 16.37 -23.09
C LEU A 11 -8.17 15.30 -23.84
N GLY A 12 -8.73 14.11 -24.05
CA GLY A 12 -8.05 13.03 -24.77
C GLY A 12 -7.66 13.41 -26.19
N GLY A 13 -8.59 13.99 -26.95
CA GLY A 13 -8.35 14.48 -28.30
C GLY A 13 -7.36 15.64 -28.35
N TRP A 14 -7.42 16.57 -27.39
CA TRP A 14 -6.45 17.66 -27.30
C TRP A 14 -5.03 17.15 -27.10
N VAL A 15 -4.80 16.20 -26.17
CA VAL A 15 -3.49 15.57 -25.95
C VAL A 15 -3.04 14.86 -27.22
N ALA A 16 -3.89 14.02 -27.81
CA ALA A 16 -3.55 13.28 -29.02
C ALA A 16 -3.14 14.21 -30.17
N SER A 17 -3.88 15.30 -30.40
CA SER A 17 -3.56 16.31 -31.42
C SER A 17 -2.24 17.04 -31.16
N ARG A 18 -1.85 17.20 -29.89
CA ARG A 18 -0.61 17.89 -29.50
C ARG A 18 0.59 16.97 -29.70
N VAL A 19 0.48 15.71 -29.31
CA VAL A 19 1.54 14.73 -29.52
C VAL A 19 1.73 14.46 -31.02
N ALA A 20 0.65 14.27 -31.78
CA ALA A 20 0.73 14.06 -33.22
C ALA A 20 1.40 15.22 -33.97
N ARG A 21 1.15 16.48 -33.56
CA ARG A 21 1.80 17.66 -34.16
C ARG A 21 3.27 17.84 -33.76
N ALA A 22 3.62 17.48 -32.52
CA ALA A 22 4.99 17.65 -32.03
C ALA A 22 5.90 16.46 -32.42
N GLY A 23 5.32 15.30 -32.73
CA GLY A 23 6.05 14.04 -32.94
C GLY A 23 6.53 13.37 -31.64
N TYR A 24 6.35 14.00 -30.49
CA TYR A 24 6.74 13.46 -29.17
C TYR A 24 5.84 13.98 -28.04
N ALA A 25 5.78 13.24 -26.93
CA ALA A 25 5.05 13.63 -25.74
C ALA A 25 5.88 14.57 -24.86
N SER A 26 5.68 15.88 -24.97
CA SER A 26 6.35 16.84 -24.07
C SER A 26 5.90 16.66 -22.62
N GLY A 27 6.82 16.84 -21.66
CA GLY A 27 6.49 16.75 -20.23
C GLY A 27 5.39 17.74 -19.77
N ARG A 28 5.21 18.87 -20.47
CA ARG A 28 4.12 19.82 -20.21
C ARG A 28 2.76 19.24 -20.60
N VAL A 29 2.67 18.54 -21.73
CA VAL A 29 1.45 17.86 -22.18
C VAL A 29 1.11 16.73 -21.22
N PHE A 30 2.09 15.91 -20.82
CA PHE A 30 1.90 14.84 -19.86
C PHE A 30 1.39 15.36 -18.49
N ARG A 31 1.99 16.43 -17.94
CA ARG A 31 1.51 17.03 -16.69
C ARG A 31 0.07 17.55 -16.78
N ARG A 32 -0.29 18.21 -17.89
CA ARG A 32 -1.66 18.69 -18.12
C ARG A 32 -2.66 17.54 -18.26
N TYR A 33 -2.26 16.46 -18.92
CA TYR A 33 -3.06 15.23 -18.97
C TYR A 33 -3.33 14.69 -17.56
N VAL A 34 -2.28 14.50 -16.75
CA VAL A 34 -2.41 13.99 -15.37
C VAL A 34 -3.29 14.90 -14.52
N GLN A 35 -3.10 16.22 -14.58
CA GLN A 35 -3.94 17.18 -13.86
C GLN A 35 -5.39 17.15 -14.33
N GLY A 36 -5.62 17.17 -15.65
CA GLY A 36 -6.95 17.13 -16.24
C GLY A 36 -7.69 15.82 -15.94
N SER A 37 -6.99 14.68 -15.98
CA SER A 37 -7.56 13.38 -15.59
C SER A 37 -7.98 13.37 -14.12
N ARG A 38 -7.18 13.94 -13.21
CA ARG A 38 -7.54 14.04 -11.79
C ARG A 38 -8.77 14.94 -11.58
N LEU A 39 -8.82 16.09 -12.25
CA LEU A 39 -9.97 16.99 -12.19
C LEU A 39 -11.24 16.32 -12.73
N LEU A 40 -11.14 15.55 -13.82
CA LEU A 40 -12.26 14.78 -14.34
C LEU A 40 -12.76 13.73 -13.35
N THR A 41 -11.85 13.01 -12.67
CA THR A 41 -12.23 12.06 -11.62
C THR A 41 -12.96 12.75 -10.47
N LEU A 42 -12.46 13.90 -9.99
CA LEU A 42 -13.11 14.66 -8.92
C LEU A 42 -14.46 15.24 -9.34
N ALA A 43 -14.56 15.79 -10.56
CA ALA A 43 -15.81 16.26 -11.12
C ALA A 43 -16.81 15.11 -11.29
N GLY A 44 -16.34 13.93 -11.72
CA GLY A 44 -17.15 12.72 -11.81
C GLY A 44 -17.72 12.30 -10.46
N LEU A 45 -16.92 12.37 -9.39
CA LEU A 45 -17.38 12.11 -8.03
C LEU A 45 -18.43 13.15 -7.56
N GLY A 46 -18.18 14.44 -7.82
CA GLY A 46 -19.14 15.51 -7.50
C GLY A 46 -20.46 15.37 -8.25
N ILE A 47 -20.41 15.00 -9.53
CA ILE A 47 -21.61 14.72 -10.35
C ILE A 47 -22.35 13.50 -9.80
N TYR A 48 -21.63 12.45 -9.41
CA TYR A 48 -22.25 11.28 -8.77
C TYR A 48 -22.95 11.65 -7.46
N ALA A 49 -22.30 12.42 -6.58
CA ALA A 49 -22.91 12.91 -5.35
C ALA A 49 -24.17 13.74 -5.62
N TRP A 50 -24.14 14.59 -6.65
CA TRP A 50 -25.33 15.34 -7.07
C TRP A 50 -26.43 14.45 -7.65
N ILE A 51 -26.10 13.37 -8.37
CA ILE A 51 -27.09 12.39 -8.84
C ILE A 51 -27.75 11.69 -7.65
N VAL A 52 -26.98 11.29 -6.65
CA VAL A 52 -27.52 10.63 -5.45
C VAL A 52 -28.38 11.59 -4.64
N HIS A 53 -27.83 12.73 -4.21
CA HIS A 53 -28.50 13.62 -3.25
C HIS A 53 -29.38 14.70 -3.89
N GLY A 54 -29.02 15.19 -5.07
CA GLY A 54 -29.76 16.27 -5.76
C GLY A 54 -30.90 15.75 -6.62
N VAL A 55 -30.68 14.66 -7.35
CA VAL A 55 -31.70 14.03 -8.20
C VAL A 55 -32.54 12.99 -7.43
N GLY A 56 -32.04 12.49 -6.29
CA GLY A 56 -32.71 11.44 -5.53
C GLY A 56 -32.58 10.05 -6.18
N TRP A 57 -31.44 9.76 -6.81
CA TRP A 57 -31.23 8.48 -7.50
C TRP A 57 -31.37 7.28 -6.55
N SER A 58 -30.91 7.41 -5.29
CA SER A 58 -31.10 6.38 -4.26
C SER A 58 -32.57 6.05 -4.06
N ASP A 59 -33.41 7.07 -3.99
CA ASP A 59 -34.83 6.91 -3.69
C ASP A 59 -35.56 6.28 -4.88
N LEU A 60 -35.17 6.63 -6.11
CA LEU A 60 -35.65 5.98 -7.32
C LEU A 60 -35.32 4.48 -7.32
N VAL A 61 -34.09 4.12 -6.99
CA VAL A 61 -33.65 2.71 -6.97
C VAL A 61 -34.36 1.93 -5.85
N LEU A 62 -34.41 2.48 -4.64
CA LEU A 62 -34.97 1.79 -3.49
C LEU A 62 -36.50 1.74 -3.56
N SER A 63 -37.15 2.88 -3.80
CA SER A 63 -38.62 3.01 -3.71
C SER A 63 -39.32 2.64 -5.02
N ASN A 64 -38.87 3.18 -6.16
CA ASN A 64 -39.58 2.96 -7.44
C ASN A 64 -39.26 1.59 -8.03
N TRP A 65 -38.00 1.16 -8.00
CA TRP A 65 -37.61 -0.16 -8.49
C TRP A 65 -37.80 -1.26 -7.44
N LYS A 66 -38.16 -0.91 -6.20
CA LYS A 66 -38.44 -1.84 -5.10
C LYS A 66 -37.30 -2.81 -4.85
N LEU A 67 -36.07 -2.31 -4.96
CA LEU A 67 -34.86 -3.09 -4.70
C LEU A 67 -34.46 -3.07 -3.23
N GLU A 68 -35.19 -2.33 -2.40
CA GLU A 68 -34.97 -2.26 -0.95
C GLU A 68 -34.92 -3.66 -0.33
N GLY A 69 -33.81 -3.95 0.37
CA GLY A 69 -33.62 -5.22 1.06
C GLY A 69 -33.11 -6.37 0.18
N SER A 70 -32.81 -6.13 -1.10
CA SER A 70 -32.02 -7.07 -1.90
C SER A 70 -30.56 -7.06 -1.44
N ILE A 71 -29.89 -8.22 -1.42
CA ILE A 71 -28.45 -8.23 -1.11
C ILE A 71 -27.71 -7.74 -2.35
N LEU A 72 -26.86 -6.71 -2.22
CA LEU A 72 -25.93 -6.18 -3.24
C LEU A 72 -26.56 -5.51 -4.48
N LEU A 73 -27.79 -5.84 -4.84
CA LEU A 73 -28.40 -5.39 -6.10
C LEU A 73 -28.84 -3.92 -6.04
N ASP A 74 -29.39 -3.49 -4.91
CA ASP A 74 -29.66 -2.08 -4.61
C ASP A 74 -28.37 -1.26 -4.59
N ASP A 75 -27.33 -1.72 -3.88
CA ASP A 75 -26.02 -1.08 -3.86
C ASP A 75 -25.46 -0.90 -5.28
N LEU A 76 -25.46 -1.98 -6.07
CA LEU A 76 -24.93 -1.94 -7.44
C LEU A 76 -25.73 -0.97 -8.33
N ALA A 77 -27.06 -0.91 -8.16
CA ALA A 77 -27.91 0.02 -8.89
C ALA A 77 -27.69 1.48 -8.45
N ILE A 78 -27.46 1.72 -7.15
CA ILE A 78 -27.09 3.05 -6.63
C ILE A 78 -25.73 3.48 -7.20
N PHE A 79 -24.75 2.58 -7.27
CA PHE A 79 -23.41 2.86 -7.82
C PHE A 79 -23.36 2.88 -9.36
N ALA A 80 -24.39 2.41 -10.07
CA ALA A 80 -24.39 2.30 -11.53
C ALA A 80 -24.05 3.62 -12.26
N PRO A 81 -24.57 4.81 -11.87
CA PRO A 81 -24.20 6.07 -12.50
C PRO A 81 -22.70 6.38 -12.36
N TYR A 82 -22.09 6.05 -11.23
CA TYR A 82 -20.65 6.24 -11.02
C TYR A 82 -19.83 5.34 -11.95
N ILE A 83 -20.21 4.07 -12.08
CA ILE A 83 -19.58 3.12 -13.00
C ILE A 83 -19.65 3.65 -14.44
N VAL A 84 -20.81 4.15 -14.87
CA VAL A 84 -21.01 4.75 -16.20
C VAL A 84 -20.14 5.98 -16.40
N ILE A 85 -20.10 6.92 -15.43
CA ILE A 85 -19.21 8.10 -15.47
C ILE A 85 -17.77 7.66 -15.67
N GLN A 86 -17.34 6.63 -14.95
CA GLN A 86 -15.96 6.18 -14.97
C GLN A 86 -15.58 5.52 -16.31
N LEU A 87 -16.45 4.68 -16.87
CA LEU A 87 -16.27 4.05 -18.20
C LEU A 87 -16.23 5.09 -19.32
N VAL A 88 -17.12 6.09 -19.28
CA VAL A 88 -17.15 7.21 -20.25
C VAL A 88 -15.89 8.05 -20.14
N THR A 89 -15.45 8.35 -18.91
CA THR A 89 -14.23 9.11 -18.67
C THR A 89 -13.02 8.39 -19.23
N TRP A 90 -12.85 7.11 -18.92
CA TRP A 90 -11.74 6.31 -19.43
C TRP A 90 -11.78 6.17 -20.95
N SER A 91 -12.96 6.00 -21.54
CA SER A 91 -13.12 5.92 -23.00
C SER A 91 -12.63 7.19 -23.71
N GLY A 92 -12.94 8.37 -23.18
CA GLY A 92 -12.43 9.63 -23.72
C GLY A 92 -10.91 9.79 -23.54
N LEU A 93 -10.39 9.42 -22.37
CA LEU A 93 -8.96 9.50 -22.06
C LEU A 93 -8.10 8.47 -22.82
N TYR A 94 -8.70 7.41 -23.34
CA TYR A 94 -7.99 6.41 -24.16
C TYR A 94 -7.23 7.04 -25.34
N LEU A 95 -7.80 8.08 -25.96
CA LEU A 95 -7.14 8.82 -27.05
C LEU A 95 -5.82 9.45 -26.60
N ALA A 96 -5.79 10.00 -25.38
CA ALA A 96 -4.60 10.57 -24.75
C ALA A 96 -3.57 9.48 -24.46
N GLU A 97 -3.99 8.40 -23.78
CA GLU A 97 -3.10 7.29 -23.39
C GLU A 97 -2.44 6.65 -24.60
N ARG A 98 -3.20 6.40 -25.68
CA ARG A 98 -2.67 5.85 -26.92
C ARG A 98 -1.66 6.76 -27.62
N ALA A 99 -1.79 8.08 -27.45
CA ALA A 99 -0.85 9.04 -28.03
C ALA A 99 0.39 9.24 -27.15
N LEU A 100 0.25 9.12 -25.83
CA LEU A 100 1.36 9.30 -24.87
C LEU A 100 2.24 8.05 -24.77
N HIS A 101 1.66 6.86 -24.89
CA HIS A 101 2.40 5.61 -24.98
C HIS A 101 2.77 5.32 -26.45
N ASP A 102 3.94 4.70 -26.71
CA ASP A 102 4.29 4.28 -28.08
C ASP A 102 3.13 3.43 -28.64
N ALA A 103 2.65 3.74 -29.84
CA ALA A 103 1.40 3.20 -30.38
C ALA A 103 1.38 1.66 -30.44
N ARG A 104 2.56 1.04 -30.42
CA ARG A 104 2.76 -0.42 -30.37
C ARG A 104 2.50 -1.06 -29.00
N ASN A 105 2.57 -0.28 -27.92
CA ASN A 105 2.45 -0.78 -26.54
C ASN A 105 1.10 -0.43 -25.90
N CYS A 106 0.25 0.37 -26.56
CA CYS A 106 -1.07 0.68 -26.03
C CYS A 106 -2.07 -0.44 -26.36
N PRO A 107 -2.73 -1.04 -25.37
CA PRO A 107 -3.70 -2.10 -25.63
C PRO A 107 -4.91 -1.58 -26.43
N PRO A 108 -5.64 -2.47 -27.14
CA PRO A 108 -6.93 -2.13 -27.73
C PRO A 108 -7.88 -1.52 -26.69
N TRP A 109 -8.81 -0.67 -27.14
CA TRP A 109 -9.74 0.06 -26.27
C TRP A 109 -10.48 -0.83 -25.25
N HIS A 110 -10.95 -2.01 -25.67
CA HIS A 110 -11.65 -2.94 -24.77
C HIS A 110 -10.72 -3.45 -23.66
N THR A 111 -9.51 -3.90 -24.01
CA THR A 111 -8.51 -4.36 -23.05
C THR A 111 -8.10 -3.24 -22.09
N TYR A 112 -7.93 -2.02 -22.60
CA TYR A 112 -7.67 -0.84 -21.78
C TYR A 112 -8.77 -0.61 -20.74
N LEU A 113 -10.05 -0.62 -21.17
CA LEU A 113 -11.18 -0.46 -20.26
C LEU A 113 -11.27 -1.60 -19.25
N THR A 114 -11.04 -2.85 -19.67
CA THR A 114 -11.01 -4.00 -18.77
C THR A 114 -9.93 -3.83 -17.71
N LEU A 115 -8.72 -3.41 -18.08
CA LEU A 115 -7.62 -3.18 -17.14
C LEU A 115 -7.95 -2.06 -16.15
N LYS A 116 -8.48 -0.92 -16.61
CA LYS A 116 -8.89 0.18 -15.73
C LYS A 116 -10.02 -0.23 -14.79
N THR A 117 -11.01 -0.97 -15.30
CA THR A 117 -12.14 -1.47 -14.51
C THR A 117 -11.66 -2.45 -13.45
N ARG A 118 -10.80 -3.40 -13.82
CA ARG A 118 -10.18 -4.36 -12.89
C ARG A 118 -9.37 -3.64 -11.81
N GLN A 119 -8.57 -2.65 -12.19
CA GLN A 119 -7.79 -1.84 -11.26
C GLN A 119 -8.69 -1.11 -10.26
N ALA A 120 -9.75 -0.44 -10.74
CA ALA A 120 -10.70 0.23 -9.87
C ALA A 120 -11.42 -0.77 -8.96
N ALA A 121 -11.94 -1.86 -9.51
CA ALA A 121 -12.64 -2.90 -8.76
C ALA A 121 -11.76 -3.53 -7.68
N GLY A 122 -10.51 -3.88 -7.97
CA GLY A 122 -9.62 -4.43 -6.95
C GLY A 122 -9.30 -3.47 -5.81
N LEU A 123 -9.43 -2.15 -6.02
CA LEU A 123 -9.25 -1.14 -4.97
C LEU A 123 -10.56 -0.85 -4.21
N THR A 124 -11.71 -0.84 -4.88
CA THR A 124 -12.99 -0.45 -4.27
C THR A 124 -13.77 -1.64 -3.69
N LEU A 125 -13.62 -2.83 -4.25
CA LEU A 125 -14.36 -4.03 -3.82
C LEU A 125 -14.13 -4.41 -2.36
N PRO A 126 -12.92 -4.29 -1.76
CA PRO A 126 -12.76 -4.51 -0.31
C PRO A 126 -13.66 -3.62 0.53
N VAL A 127 -13.79 -2.34 0.15
CA VAL A 127 -14.61 -1.37 0.88
C VAL A 127 -16.09 -1.71 0.70
N ILE A 128 -16.53 -1.95 -0.54
CA ILE A 128 -17.91 -2.36 -0.84
C ILE A 128 -18.26 -3.63 -0.06
N LEU A 129 -17.36 -4.62 -0.03
CA LEU A 129 -17.58 -5.88 0.66
C LEU A 129 -17.71 -5.68 2.18
N ILE A 130 -16.95 -4.77 2.79
CA ILE A 130 -17.11 -4.41 4.21
C ILE A 130 -18.53 -3.87 4.46
N PHE A 131 -18.98 -2.91 3.65
CA PHE A 131 -20.32 -2.32 3.78
C PHE A 131 -21.42 -3.37 3.59
N VAL A 132 -21.36 -4.15 2.51
CA VAL A 132 -22.35 -5.20 2.21
C VAL A 132 -22.36 -6.25 3.31
N LEU A 133 -21.20 -6.78 3.73
CA LEU A 133 -21.19 -7.80 4.79
C LEU A 133 -21.77 -7.27 6.11
N ARG A 134 -21.41 -6.04 6.50
CA ARG A 134 -21.91 -5.42 7.73
C ARG A 134 -23.43 -5.18 7.66
N HIS A 135 -23.88 -4.45 6.65
CA HIS A 135 -25.26 -4.01 6.55
C HIS A 135 -26.22 -5.14 6.15
N ASP A 136 -25.85 -5.91 5.13
CA ASP A 136 -26.77 -6.83 4.47
C ASP A 136 -26.70 -8.26 4.98
N VAL A 137 -25.55 -8.69 5.52
CA VAL A 137 -25.34 -10.06 5.97
C VAL A 137 -25.46 -10.14 7.48
N PHE A 138 -24.64 -9.39 8.23
CA PHE A 138 -24.69 -9.42 9.70
C PHE A 138 -26.02 -8.92 10.24
N GLY A 139 -26.53 -7.79 9.72
CA GLY A 139 -27.84 -7.25 10.11
C GLY A 139 -29.01 -8.21 9.91
N ARG A 140 -28.96 -9.06 8.86
CA ARG A 140 -30.03 -10.04 8.57
C ARG A 140 -29.87 -11.36 9.33
N LEU A 141 -28.64 -11.86 9.47
CA LEU A 141 -28.37 -13.15 10.13
C LEU A 141 -28.40 -13.04 11.66
N TRP A 142 -28.01 -11.89 12.22
CA TRP A 142 -28.01 -11.64 13.66
C TRP A 142 -28.60 -10.26 14.00
N PRO A 143 -29.94 -10.10 13.93
CA PRO A 143 -30.59 -8.80 14.13
C PRO A 143 -30.25 -8.12 15.47
N GLY A 144 -30.10 -8.88 16.56
CA GLY A 144 -29.77 -8.36 17.89
C GLY A 144 -28.27 -8.15 18.16
N TRP A 145 -27.39 -8.47 17.20
CA TRP A 145 -25.95 -8.34 17.43
C TRP A 145 -25.53 -6.88 17.58
N HIS A 146 -26.11 -5.97 16.80
CA HIS A 146 -25.81 -4.53 16.86
C HIS A 146 -26.16 -3.87 18.20
N GLU A 147 -26.95 -4.52 19.05
CA GLU A 147 -27.27 -4.03 20.40
C GLU A 147 -26.12 -4.29 21.41
N HIS A 148 -25.18 -5.18 21.08
CA HIS A 148 -24.08 -5.51 21.97
C HIS A 148 -22.97 -4.43 21.91
N PRO A 149 -22.46 -3.91 23.04
CA PRO A 149 -21.43 -2.85 23.04
C PRO A 149 -20.13 -3.21 22.31
N ALA A 150 -19.80 -4.50 22.26
CA ALA A 150 -18.63 -5.00 21.53
C ALA A 150 -18.90 -5.33 20.05
N ALA A 151 -20.13 -5.16 19.55
CA ALA A 151 -20.51 -5.60 18.21
C ALA A 151 -19.67 -4.93 17.13
N GLU A 152 -19.63 -3.61 17.15
CA GLU A 152 -18.89 -2.80 16.20
C GLU A 152 -17.38 -3.11 16.18
N PRO A 153 -16.63 -3.07 17.31
CA PRO A 153 -15.20 -3.34 17.27
C PRO A 153 -14.89 -4.79 16.85
N VAL A 154 -15.73 -5.76 17.23
CA VAL A 154 -15.55 -7.17 16.81
C VAL A 154 -15.83 -7.33 15.33
N GLU A 155 -16.89 -6.74 14.80
CA GLU A 155 -17.20 -6.76 13.35
C GLU A 155 -16.09 -6.14 12.53
N LEU A 156 -15.65 -4.92 12.87
CA LEU A 156 -14.58 -4.23 12.15
C LEU A 156 -13.28 -5.03 12.20
N ALA A 157 -12.95 -5.65 13.34
CA ALA A 157 -11.80 -6.52 13.45
C ALA A 157 -11.95 -7.75 12.54
N CYS A 158 -13.07 -8.47 12.61
CA CYS A 158 -13.34 -9.64 11.78
C CYS A 158 -13.29 -9.31 10.28
N LEU A 159 -13.94 -8.24 9.85
CA LEU A 159 -13.95 -7.77 8.46
C LEU A 159 -12.55 -7.33 8.02
N GLY A 160 -11.85 -6.55 8.86
CA GLY A 160 -10.48 -6.11 8.60
C GLY A 160 -9.50 -7.28 8.44
N PHE A 161 -9.58 -8.29 9.32
CA PHE A 161 -8.81 -9.52 9.18
C PHE A 161 -9.21 -10.30 7.92
N GLY A 162 -10.51 -10.40 7.62
CA GLY A 162 -11.02 -11.01 6.39
C GLY A 162 -10.42 -10.39 5.13
N ILE A 163 -10.45 -9.05 5.04
CA ILE A 163 -9.83 -8.31 3.93
C ILE A 163 -8.32 -8.50 3.90
N LEU A 164 -7.63 -8.47 5.04
CA LEU A 164 -6.19 -8.71 5.11
C LEU A 164 -5.81 -10.10 4.55
N PHE A 165 -6.57 -11.13 4.92
CA PHE A 165 -6.35 -12.50 4.40
C PHE A 165 -6.74 -12.63 2.93
N ALA A 166 -7.80 -11.94 2.48
CA ALA A 166 -8.24 -11.92 1.09
C ALA A 166 -7.42 -10.97 0.19
N SER A 167 -6.53 -10.14 0.76
CA SER A 167 -5.77 -9.10 0.04
C SER A 167 -5.08 -9.58 -1.25
N PRO A 168 -4.52 -10.80 -1.36
CA PRO A 168 -3.96 -11.27 -2.62
C PRO A 168 -4.98 -11.37 -3.76
N LEU A 169 -6.25 -11.67 -3.48
CA LEU A 169 -7.32 -11.72 -4.49
C LEU A 169 -7.53 -10.33 -5.10
N PHE A 170 -7.66 -9.32 -4.24
CA PHE A 170 -7.91 -7.94 -4.65
C PHE A 170 -6.72 -7.36 -5.41
N ILE A 171 -5.48 -7.65 -4.97
CA ILE A 171 -4.28 -7.19 -5.65
C ILE A 171 -4.13 -7.85 -7.03
N ARG A 172 -4.37 -9.17 -7.14
CA ARG A 172 -4.33 -9.88 -8.42
C ARG A 172 -5.48 -9.51 -9.37
N LEU A 173 -6.60 -9.07 -8.82
CA LEU A 173 -7.67 -8.46 -9.61
C LEU A 173 -7.20 -7.11 -10.14
N ALA A 174 -6.69 -6.25 -9.25
CA ALA A 174 -6.30 -4.87 -9.55
C ALA A 174 -5.15 -4.77 -10.54
N TRP A 175 -4.15 -5.64 -10.42
CA TRP A 175 -2.90 -5.56 -11.18
C TRP A 175 -2.83 -6.66 -12.23
N PRO A 176 -2.48 -6.34 -13.49
CA PRO A 176 -2.24 -7.34 -14.51
C PRO A 176 -1.02 -8.17 -14.10
N THR A 177 -1.28 -9.44 -13.83
CA THR A 177 -0.25 -10.37 -13.37
C THR A 177 -0.33 -11.66 -14.16
N ARG A 178 0.85 -12.20 -14.48
CA ARG A 178 1.03 -13.52 -15.09
C ARG A 178 2.06 -14.31 -14.31
N ARG A 179 2.06 -15.64 -14.44
CA ARG A 179 3.07 -16.47 -13.76
C ARG A 179 4.46 -16.17 -14.30
N LEU A 180 5.46 -16.16 -13.43
CA LEU A 180 6.86 -16.11 -13.85
C LEU A 180 7.17 -17.40 -14.62
N PRO A 181 7.60 -17.31 -15.89
CA PRO A 181 7.87 -18.50 -16.70
C PRO A 181 9.02 -19.30 -16.10
N ASP A 182 9.04 -20.60 -16.39
CA ASP A 182 10.13 -21.47 -15.95
C ASP A 182 11.44 -21.06 -16.64
N GLY A 183 12.46 -20.79 -15.84
CA GLY A 183 13.72 -20.25 -16.34
C GLY A 183 14.77 -20.10 -15.24
N PRO A 184 15.97 -19.61 -15.58
CA PRO A 184 17.07 -19.44 -14.62
C PRO A 184 16.69 -18.57 -13.43
N LEU A 185 16.00 -17.44 -13.68
CA LEU A 185 15.54 -16.53 -12.63
C LEU A 185 14.56 -17.21 -11.67
N ARG A 186 13.52 -17.86 -12.18
CA ARG A 186 12.53 -18.57 -11.34
C ARG A 186 13.20 -19.61 -10.45
N ARG A 187 14.03 -20.48 -11.02
CA ARG A 187 14.77 -21.52 -10.27
C ARG A 187 15.68 -20.92 -9.21
N ARG A 188 16.32 -19.78 -9.50
CA ARG A 188 17.12 -19.06 -8.51
C ARG A 188 16.27 -18.57 -7.34
N LEU A 189 15.16 -17.91 -7.61
CA LEU A 189 14.27 -17.39 -6.56
C LEU A 189 13.66 -18.53 -5.72
N GLU A 190 13.31 -19.65 -6.34
CA GLU A 190 12.85 -20.87 -5.64
C GLU A 190 13.93 -21.44 -4.73
N ARG A 191 15.20 -21.49 -5.18
CA ARG A 191 16.33 -21.89 -4.33
C ARG A 191 16.52 -20.94 -3.16
N VAL A 192 16.49 -19.63 -3.39
CA VAL A 192 16.57 -18.61 -2.32
C VAL A 192 15.43 -18.82 -1.31
N ALA A 193 14.19 -18.97 -1.78
CA ALA A 193 13.03 -19.20 -0.94
C ALA A 193 13.18 -20.49 -0.10
N GLY A 194 13.65 -21.57 -0.71
CA GLY A 194 13.98 -22.82 -0.02
C GLY A 194 15.06 -22.66 1.05
N ARG A 195 16.16 -21.96 0.73
CA ARG A 195 17.29 -21.69 1.64
C ARG A 195 16.89 -20.89 2.88
N VAL A 196 15.89 -20.02 2.77
CA VAL A 196 15.41 -19.21 3.92
C VAL A 196 14.11 -19.74 4.53
N GLY A 197 13.61 -20.89 4.06
CA GLY A 197 12.35 -21.48 4.53
C GLY A 197 11.10 -20.64 4.22
N PHE A 198 11.16 -19.78 3.20
CA PHE A 198 10.06 -18.91 2.81
C PHE A 198 9.06 -19.64 1.91
N ARG A 199 7.85 -19.86 2.43
CA ARG A 199 6.76 -20.47 1.68
C ARG A 199 5.97 -19.43 0.89
N ILE A 200 5.70 -19.77 -0.36
CA ILE A 200 4.96 -18.97 -1.34
C ILE A 200 4.08 -19.89 -2.20
N THR A 201 3.02 -19.32 -2.73
CA THR A 201 2.14 -19.99 -3.70
C THR A 201 2.73 -19.93 -5.10
N ASP A 202 3.18 -18.75 -5.54
CA ASP A 202 3.78 -18.56 -6.88
C ASP A 202 4.57 -17.24 -6.99
N PHE A 203 5.45 -17.17 -7.99
CA PHE A 203 6.06 -15.93 -8.46
C PHE A 203 5.25 -15.38 -9.64
N LEU A 204 4.89 -14.10 -9.57
CA LEU A 204 4.10 -13.42 -10.58
C LEU A 204 4.91 -12.28 -11.20
N VAL A 205 4.82 -12.15 -12.51
CA VAL A 205 5.25 -10.95 -13.23
C VAL A 205 4.09 -9.97 -13.22
N TRP A 206 4.35 -8.74 -12.75
CA TRP A 206 3.44 -7.61 -12.84
C TRP A 206 3.77 -6.81 -14.10
N ASP A 207 2.85 -6.81 -15.06
CA ASP A 207 3.02 -6.09 -16.31
C ASP A 207 2.76 -4.58 -16.07
N THR A 208 3.83 -3.80 -15.85
CA THR A 208 3.77 -2.34 -15.65
C THR A 208 3.97 -1.56 -16.96
N GLY A 209 4.25 -2.25 -18.06
CA GLY A 209 4.61 -1.64 -19.33
C GLY A 209 5.98 -0.98 -19.28
N GLY A 210 6.89 -1.50 -18.47
CA GLY A 210 8.23 -0.93 -18.28
C GLY A 210 8.28 0.35 -17.42
N MET A 211 7.14 0.82 -16.91
CA MET A 211 7.03 2.15 -16.28
C MET A 211 7.52 2.20 -14.84
N MET A 212 7.57 1.06 -14.15
CA MET A 212 7.92 1.05 -12.73
C MET A 212 8.76 -0.17 -12.37
N VAL A 213 9.94 0.08 -11.82
CA VAL A 213 10.81 -0.96 -11.25
C VAL A 213 10.39 -1.17 -9.80
N ASN A 214 9.73 -2.29 -9.51
CA ASN A 214 9.26 -2.60 -8.17
C ASN A 214 9.08 -4.11 -7.95
N ALA A 215 9.12 -4.52 -6.68
CA ALA A 215 8.76 -5.84 -6.21
C ALA A 215 7.85 -5.70 -4.99
N CYS A 216 6.99 -6.67 -4.74
CA CYS A 216 6.25 -6.72 -3.48
C CYS A 216 5.80 -8.14 -3.13
N VAL A 217 5.56 -8.37 -1.85
CA VAL A 217 4.90 -9.59 -1.36
C VAL A 217 3.46 -9.29 -0.97
N THR A 218 2.54 -10.13 -1.42
CA THR A 218 1.11 -10.06 -1.09
C THR A 218 0.69 -11.29 -0.32
N GLY A 219 -0.15 -11.11 0.70
CA GLY A 219 -0.69 -12.21 1.49
C GLY A 219 0.08 -12.52 2.77
N VAL A 220 -0.67 -12.62 3.86
CA VAL A 220 -0.11 -12.92 5.19
C VAL A 220 0.09 -14.42 5.39
N LEU A 221 -0.80 -15.25 4.82
CA LEU A 221 -0.80 -16.70 4.99
C LEU A 221 0.24 -17.38 4.09
N PRO A 222 1.08 -18.30 4.60
CA PRO A 222 2.14 -18.95 3.81
C PRO A 222 1.68 -19.70 2.55
N TRP A 223 0.45 -20.26 2.55
CA TRP A 223 -0.14 -21.00 1.43
C TRP A 223 -0.93 -20.12 0.46
N PHE A 224 -1.15 -18.85 0.82
CA PHE A 224 -1.87 -17.87 0.01
C PHE A 224 -1.08 -16.57 -0.05
N ARG A 225 0.17 -16.69 -0.52
CA ARG A 225 1.15 -15.61 -0.61
C ARG A 225 1.80 -15.61 -1.98
N TYR A 226 1.88 -14.45 -2.59
CA TYR A 226 2.48 -14.28 -3.92
C TYR A 226 3.56 -13.22 -3.89
N VAL A 227 4.62 -13.45 -4.66
CA VAL A 227 5.68 -12.47 -4.90
C VAL A 227 5.44 -11.87 -6.28
N LEU A 228 5.29 -10.56 -6.35
CA LEU A 228 5.10 -9.84 -7.60
C LEU A 228 6.39 -9.10 -7.94
N LEU A 229 6.91 -9.34 -9.13
CA LEU A 229 8.08 -8.67 -9.69
C LEU A 229 7.62 -7.91 -10.94
N SER A 230 7.90 -6.62 -11.05
CA SER A 230 7.52 -5.90 -12.27
C SER A 230 8.35 -6.37 -13.47
N ASP A 231 7.74 -6.32 -14.64
CA ASP A 231 8.42 -6.50 -15.94
C ASP A 231 9.69 -5.64 -16.04
N ALA A 232 9.59 -4.35 -15.72
CA ALA A 232 10.72 -3.42 -15.72
C ALA A 232 11.84 -3.86 -14.77
N LEU A 233 11.51 -4.40 -13.59
CA LEU A 233 12.50 -4.87 -12.62
C LEU A 233 13.27 -6.08 -13.15
N ILE A 234 12.58 -7.03 -13.77
CA ILE A 234 13.20 -8.23 -14.34
C ILE A 234 14.12 -7.86 -15.51
N GLU A 235 13.75 -6.86 -16.31
CA GLU A 235 14.53 -6.41 -17.47
C GLU A 235 15.72 -5.52 -17.08
N SER A 236 15.63 -4.78 -15.98
CA SER A 236 16.62 -3.77 -15.59
C SER A 236 17.70 -4.27 -14.63
N LEU A 237 17.42 -5.35 -13.88
CA LEU A 237 18.31 -5.87 -12.84
C LEU A 237 18.88 -7.23 -13.27
N SER A 238 20.13 -7.49 -12.88
CA SER A 238 20.73 -8.82 -12.98
C SER A 238 20.00 -9.84 -12.09
N PRO A 239 20.08 -11.16 -12.39
CA PRO A 239 19.43 -12.18 -11.56
C PRO A 239 19.83 -12.14 -10.08
N ALA A 240 21.07 -11.76 -9.77
CA ALA A 240 21.54 -11.59 -8.40
C ALA A 240 20.91 -10.37 -7.71
N GLU A 241 20.81 -9.24 -8.40
CA GLU A 241 20.12 -8.04 -7.89
C GLU A 241 18.63 -8.31 -7.67
N VAL A 242 17.95 -9.03 -8.58
CA VAL A 242 16.55 -9.44 -8.40
C VAL A 242 16.39 -10.35 -7.17
N ALA A 243 17.31 -11.30 -6.98
CA ALA A 243 17.31 -12.16 -5.79
C ALA A 243 17.53 -11.36 -4.49
N ALA A 244 18.38 -10.32 -4.52
CA ALA A 244 18.63 -9.46 -3.38
C ALA A 244 17.41 -8.58 -3.04
N VAL A 245 16.72 -8.03 -4.05
CA VAL A 245 15.43 -7.32 -3.86
C VAL A 245 14.35 -8.27 -3.33
N PHE A 246 14.25 -9.48 -3.88
CA PHE A 246 13.36 -10.51 -3.33
C PHE A 246 13.70 -10.82 -1.87
N GLY A 247 14.98 -10.93 -1.53
CA GLY A 247 15.45 -11.08 -0.16
C GLY A 247 14.97 -9.96 0.76
N HIS A 248 15.03 -8.71 0.32
CA HIS A 248 14.49 -7.57 1.06
C HIS A 248 12.99 -7.74 1.37
N GLU A 249 12.18 -8.12 0.36
CA GLU A 249 10.76 -8.39 0.54
C GLU A 249 10.50 -9.56 1.52
N VAL A 250 11.28 -10.64 1.42
CA VAL A 250 11.25 -11.75 2.38
C VAL A 250 11.64 -11.26 3.77
N GLY A 251 12.59 -10.34 3.88
CA GLY A 251 13.02 -9.72 5.12
C GLY A 251 11.88 -9.04 5.87
N HIS A 252 10.94 -8.39 5.16
CA HIS A 252 9.74 -7.83 5.77
C HIS A 252 8.84 -8.89 6.39
N VAL A 253 8.69 -10.04 5.73
CA VAL A 253 7.88 -11.15 6.23
C VAL A 253 8.57 -11.89 7.37
N ALA A 254 9.86 -12.19 7.23
CA ALA A 254 10.66 -12.90 8.22
C ALA A 254 10.69 -12.17 9.57
N HIS A 255 10.81 -10.84 9.55
CA HIS A 255 10.80 -10.02 10.76
C HIS A 255 9.39 -9.61 11.24
N ARG A 256 8.33 -10.04 10.55
CA ARG A 256 6.93 -9.75 10.85
C ARG A 256 6.62 -8.24 10.90
N HIS A 257 7.15 -7.47 9.95
CA HIS A 257 6.94 -6.02 9.88
C HIS A 257 5.47 -5.65 9.70
N LEU A 258 4.76 -6.31 8.78
CA LEU A 258 3.34 -6.03 8.52
C LEU A 258 2.44 -6.36 9.72
N PRO A 259 2.51 -7.54 10.36
CA PRO A 259 1.79 -7.80 11.61
C PRO A 259 2.12 -6.80 12.73
N TYR A 260 3.38 -6.39 12.85
CA TYR A 260 3.78 -5.39 13.84
C TYR A 260 3.18 -4.01 13.53
N PHE A 261 3.07 -3.62 12.26
CA PHE A 261 2.34 -2.40 11.89
C PHE A 261 0.85 -2.49 12.23
N GLY A 262 0.20 -3.62 11.97
CA GLY A 262 -1.20 -3.83 12.39
C GLY A 262 -1.37 -3.68 13.91
N PHE A 263 -0.51 -4.34 14.69
CA PHE A 263 -0.45 -4.17 16.13
C PHE A 263 -0.19 -2.71 16.55
N PHE A 264 0.74 -2.03 15.87
CA PHE A 264 1.02 -0.62 16.11
C PHE A 264 -0.22 0.25 15.89
N PHE A 265 -0.90 0.12 14.74
CA PHE A 265 -2.09 0.91 14.43
C PHE A 265 -3.24 0.67 15.42
N MET A 266 -3.49 -0.58 15.83
CA MET A 266 -4.50 -0.90 16.85
C MET A 266 -4.15 -0.28 18.20
N GLY A 267 -2.90 -0.40 18.65
CA GLY A 267 -2.45 0.21 19.89
C GLY A 267 -2.50 1.74 19.84
N SER A 268 -2.18 2.34 18.69
CA SER A 268 -2.29 3.78 18.48
C SER A 268 -3.73 4.26 18.53
N LEU A 269 -4.69 3.48 18.03
CA LEU A 269 -6.12 3.82 18.15
C LEU A 269 -6.55 3.89 19.62
N ALA A 270 -6.13 2.91 20.44
CA ALA A 270 -6.38 2.94 21.88
C ALA A 270 -5.71 4.14 22.57
N LEU A 271 -4.48 4.49 22.16
CA LEU A 271 -3.81 5.69 22.65
C LEU A 271 -4.58 6.97 22.29
N MET A 272 -5.13 7.05 21.07
CA MET A 272 -5.93 8.21 20.65
C MET A 272 -7.26 8.30 21.39
N SER A 273 -7.92 7.17 21.65
CA SER A 273 -9.13 7.10 22.48
C SER A 273 -8.87 7.61 23.90
N LEU A 274 -7.76 7.20 24.52
CA LEU A 274 -7.34 7.75 25.82
C LEU A 274 -7.01 9.24 25.75
N ALA A 275 -6.32 9.68 24.70
CA ALA A 275 -5.99 11.08 24.50
C ALA A 275 -7.24 11.95 24.36
N ALA A 276 -8.28 11.45 23.67
CA ALA A 276 -9.55 12.16 23.52
C ALA A 276 -10.23 12.48 24.85
N GLY A 277 -10.13 11.60 25.84
CA GLY A 277 -10.66 11.84 27.19
C GLY A 277 -9.83 12.80 28.06
N VAL A 278 -8.63 13.21 27.62
CA VAL A 278 -7.69 14.04 28.40
C VAL A 278 -7.40 15.38 27.74
N VAL A 279 -7.40 15.44 26.41
CA VAL A 279 -7.19 16.67 25.65
C VAL A 279 -8.43 17.54 25.81
N THR A 280 -8.28 18.63 26.55
CA THR A 280 -9.31 19.65 26.69
C THR A 280 -8.78 21.01 26.24
N VAL A 281 -9.63 21.77 25.55
CA VAL A 281 -9.36 23.16 25.21
C VAL A 281 -10.21 24.03 26.13
N PRO A 282 -9.60 24.93 26.93
CA PRO A 282 -10.39 25.78 27.83
C PRO A 282 -11.39 26.63 27.03
N GLU A 283 -12.69 26.49 27.33
CA GLU A 283 -13.73 27.28 26.66
C GLU A 283 -13.48 28.78 26.76
N ALA A 284 -12.92 29.25 27.88
CA ALA A 284 -12.55 30.65 28.07
C ALA A 284 -11.54 31.16 27.03
N TRP A 285 -10.65 30.28 26.54
CA TRP A 285 -9.71 30.62 25.47
C TRP A 285 -10.45 30.77 24.14
N VAL A 286 -11.39 29.87 23.83
CA VAL A 286 -12.22 29.94 22.62
C VAL A 286 -13.14 31.16 22.65
N ALA A 287 -13.78 31.43 23.79
CA ALA A 287 -14.63 32.60 24.03
C ALA A 287 -13.87 33.94 23.93
N SER A 288 -12.54 33.93 24.10
CA SER A 288 -11.70 35.13 23.91
C SER A 288 -11.47 35.48 22.43
N LEU A 289 -11.84 34.61 21.49
CA LEU A 289 -11.65 34.84 20.06
C LEU A 289 -12.78 35.72 19.50
N PRO A 290 -12.46 36.90 18.93
CA PRO A 290 -13.47 37.92 18.60
C PRO A 290 -14.39 37.57 17.43
N TRP A 291 -14.10 36.50 16.69
CA TRP A 291 -14.88 36.03 15.54
C TRP A 291 -15.78 34.83 15.86
N ILE A 292 -15.82 34.35 17.12
CA ILE A 292 -16.67 33.24 17.54
C ILE A 292 -17.83 33.79 18.37
N PRO A 293 -19.08 33.66 17.90
CA PRO A 293 -20.26 34.01 18.68
C PRO A 293 -20.34 33.20 19.98
N PRO A 294 -20.80 33.78 21.11
CA PRO A 294 -20.88 33.07 22.39
C PRO A 294 -21.69 31.77 22.35
N ASP A 295 -22.72 31.71 21.52
CA ASP A 295 -23.58 30.54 21.30
C ASP A 295 -22.89 29.41 20.50
N GLU A 296 -21.84 29.71 19.74
CA GLU A 296 -21.04 28.72 19.01
C GLU A 296 -19.80 28.23 19.78
N VAL A 297 -19.49 28.81 20.93
CA VAL A 297 -18.29 28.48 21.73
C VAL A 297 -18.18 26.99 22.07
N PRO A 298 -19.25 26.27 22.48
CA PRO A 298 -19.13 24.84 22.78
C PRO A 298 -18.71 24.03 21.55
N ARG A 299 -19.39 24.26 20.41
CA ARG A 299 -19.07 23.58 19.15
C ARG A 299 -17.68 23.93 18.64
N ALA A 300 -17.27 25.18 18.76
CA ALA A 300 -15.94 25.62 18.39
C ALA A 300 -14.85 24.98 19.27
N THR A 301 -15.14 24.77 20.56
CA THR A 301 -14.26 24.04 21.50
C THR A 301 -14.12 22.58 21.07
N GLU A 302 -15.20 21.87 20.78
CA GLU A 302 -15.17 20.49 20.27
C GLU A 302 -14.34 20.37 18.98
N ILE A 303 -14.54 21.29 18.02
CA ILE A 303 -13.77 21.34 16.78
C ILE A 303 -12.28 21.60 17.06
N ALA A 304 -11.97 22.49 18.00
CA ALA A 304 -10.60 22.79 18.39
C ALA A 304 -9.92 21.58 19.04
N GLU A 305 -10.60 20.88 19.95
CA GLU A 305 -10.14 19.65 20.58
C GLU A 305 -9.88 18.55 19.56
N ALA A 306 -10.84 18.30 18.66
CA ALA A 306 -10.68 17.36 17.55
C ALA A 306 -9.49 17.74 16.65
N GLY A 307 -9.30 19.04 16.39
CA GLY A 307 -8.17 19.57 15.64
C GLY A 307 -6.82 19.32 16.33
N VAL A 308 -6.75 19.53 17.66
CA VAL A 308 -5.56 19.25 18.48
C VAL A 308 -5.25 17.75 18.49
N LEU A 309 -6.26 16.91 18.67
CA LEU A 309 -6.13 15.45 18.61
C LEU A 309 -5.62 14.98 17.24
N LEU A 310 -6.21 15.49 16.16
CA LEU A 310 -5.80 15.14 14.80
C LEU A 310 -4.36 15.60 14.50
N ALA A 311 -4.00 16.81 14.91
CA ALA A 311 -2.63 17.32 14.77
C ALA A 311 -1.63 16.52 15.60
N GLY A 312 -2.00 16.16 16.83
CA GLY A 312 -1.22 15.29 17.72
C GLY A 312 -1.03 13.90 17.13
N ALA A 313 -2.10 13.29 16.60
CA ALA A 313 -2.06 12.01 15.90
C ALA A 313 -1.12 12.10 14.69
N ALA A 314 -1.28 13.12 13.84
CA ALA A 314 -0.43 13.33 12.67
C ALA A 314 1.05 13.47 13.05
N ALA A 315 1.36 14.23 14.10
CA ALA A 315 2.73 14.37 14.61
C ALA A 315 3.28 13.04 15.18
N TYR A 316 2.46 12.31 15.95
CA TYR A 316 2.80 11.00 16.50
C TYR A 316 3.13 10.00 15.39
N PHE A 317 2.27 9.88 14.36
CA PHE A 317 2.55 9.04 13.19
C PHE A 317 3.81 9.55 12.46
N TRP A 318 3.93 10.85 12.23
CA TRP A 318 5.08 11.43 11.54
C TRP A 318 6.41 11.03 12.19
N LEU A 319 6.49 11.13 13.52
CA LEU A 319 7.70 10.88 14.29
C LEU A 319 7.92 9.40 14.59
N VAL A 320 6.94 8.75 15.24
CA VAL A 320 7.08 7.40 15.79
C VAL A 320 7.00 6.35 14.69
N PHE A 321 5.92 6.34 13.90
CA PHE A 321 5.78 5.39 12.80
C PHE A 321 6.85 5.61 11.74
N GLY A 322 7.15 6.87 11.40
CA GLY A 322 8.23 7.20 10.48
C GLY A 322 9.58 6.64 10.95
N HIS A 323 9.92 6.80 12.24
CA HIS A 323 11.16 6.25 12.81
C HIS A 323 11.19 4.72 12.74
N LEU A 324 10.11 4.07 13.16
CA LEU A 324 9.94 2.62 13.15
C LEU A 324 10.09 2.06 11.73
N SER A 325 9.34 2.61 10.77
CA SER A 325 9.33 2.19 9.37
C SER A 325 10.73 2.24 8.76
N ARG A 326 11.46 3.35 8.94
CA ARG A 326 12.84 3.48 8.42
C ARG A 326 13.81 2.44 9.01
N ARG A 327 13.57 1.95 10.22
CA ARG A 327 14.37 0.87 10.83
C ARG A 327 13.99 -0.49 10.27
N PHE A 328 12.71 -0.72 9.99
CA PHE A 328 12.23 -1.94 9.33
C PHE A 328 12.77 -2.05 7.91
N GLU A 329 12.83 -0.95 7.16
CA GLU A 329 13.47 -0.90 5.84
C GLU A 329 14.94 -1.33 5.92
N ARG A 330 15.72 -0.76 6.86
CA ARG A 330 17.13 -1.16 7.06
C ARG A 330 17.28 -2.61 7.53
N GLN A 331 16.33 -3.12 8.31
CA GLN A 331 16.32 -4.53 8.73
C GLN A 331 16.03 -5.46 7.55
N ALA A 332 15.15 -5.06 6.64
CA ALA A 332 14.90 -5.76 5.39
C ALA A 332 16.11 -5.66 4.44
N ASP A 333 16.81 -4.51 4.37
CA ASP A 333 18.04 -4.33 3.59
C ASP A 333 19.12 -5.33 3.98
N VAL A 334 19.39 -5.45 5.29
CA VAL A 334 20.36 -6.43 5.80
C VAL A 334 19.97 -7.85 5.38
N PHE A 335 18.68 -8.18 5.42
CA PHE A 335 18.20 -9.50 4.98
C PHE A 335 18.40 -9.69 3.47
N GLY A 336 18.12 -8.67 2.65
CA GLY A 336 18.38 -8.64 1.22
C GLY A 336 19.84 -8.90 0.87
N CYS A 337 20.78 -8.29 1.60
CA CYS A 337 22.21 -8.58 1.45
C CYS A 337 22.55 -10.02 1.86
N LYS A 338 22.01 -10.52 2.97
CA LYS A 338 22.31 -11.86 3.50
C LYS A 338 21.92 -12.97 2.53
N VAL A 339 20.81 -12.86 1.81
CA VAL A 339 20.36 -13.93 0.91
C VAL A 339 21.30 -14.15 -0.29
N VAL A 340 22.01 -13.11 -0.72
CA VAL A 340 23.02 -13.16 -1.79
C VAL A 340 24.46 -13.17 -1.25
N SER A 341 24.63 -13.22 0.07
CA SER A 341 25.95 -13.32 0.69
C SER A 341 26.40 -14.79 0.82
N CYS A 342 27.71 -15.02 0.79
CA CYS A 342 28.32 -16.31 1.13
C CYS A 342 28.42 -16.54 2.65
N GLY A 343 28.20 -15.49 3.45
CA GLY A 343 28.22 -15.54 4.91
C GLY A 343 29.56 -15.20 5.56
N ASP A 344 30.61 -15.05 4.76
CA ASP A 344 31.96 -14.72 5.21
C ASP A 344 32.24 -13.21 5.05
N PRO A 345 32.47 -12.45 6.14
CA PRO A 345 32.82 -11.03 6.07
C PRO A 345 34.13 -10.72 5.35
N GLU A 346 35.06 -11.67 5.30
CA GLU A 346 36.38 -11.51 4.67
C GLU A 346 36.49 -12.29 3.36
N CYS A 347 35.35 -12.61 2.72
CA CYS A 347 35.36 -13.40 1.49
C CYS A 347 36.16 -12.70 0.37
N PRO A 348 36.91 -13.46 -0.46
CA PRO A 348 37.48 -12.89 -1.68
C PRO A 348 36.36 -12.45 -2.63
N PRO A 349 36.63 -11.52 -3.57
CA PRO A 349 35.68 -11.17 -4.61
C PRO A 349 35.25 -12.43 -5.38
N HIS A 350 33.94 -12.70 -5.40
CA HIS A 350 33.38 -13.85 -6.09
C HIS A 350 32.18 -13.41 -6.93
N PHE A 351 32.02 -14.04 -8.09
CA PHE A 351 30.86 -13.82 -8.93
C PHE A 351 29.79 -14.80 -8.49
N ASP A 352 28.76 -14.28 -7.83
CA ASP A 352 27.50 -14.98 -7.63
C ASP A 352 27.56 -16.29 -6.81
N TYR A 353 27.26 -16.18 -5.52
CA TYR A 353 27.13 -17.33 -4.63
C TYR A 353 26.13 -18.40 -5.12
N ASP A 354 25.06 -18.02 -5.83
CA ASP A 354 24.01 -18.95 -6.24
C ASP A 354 24.35 -19.72 -7.53
N GLU A 355 25.35 -19.33 -8.30
CA GLU A 355 25.82 -20.14 -9.45
C GLU A 355 26.79 -21.24 -9.01
N GLU A 356 27.59 -20.98 -7.97
CA GLU A 356 28.58 -21.93 -7.42
C GLU A 356 28.03 -22.82 -6.29
N ALA A 357 26.93 -22.42 -5.64
CA ALA A 357 26.34 -23.21 -4.55
C ALA A 357 25.71 -24.52 -5.08
N ALA A 358 26.32 -25.65 -4.71
CA ALA A 358 25.74 -26.98 -4.92
C ALA A 358 24.29 -27.06 -4.41
N PRO A 359 23.41 -27.84 -5.06
CA PRO A 359 22.04 -28.02 -4.59
C PRO A 359 22.04 -28.49 -3.14
N ALA A 360 21.15 -27.90 -2.33
CA ALA A 360 21.03 -28.27 -0.93
C ALA A 360 20.83 -29.79 -0.80
N PRO A 361 21.57 -30.48 0.10
CA PRO A 361 21.39 -31.91 0.29
C PRO A 361 19.93 -32.22 0.67
N ALA A 362 19.34 -33.22 0.03
CA ALA A 362 17.98 -33.67 0.31
C ALA A 362 17.87 -34.04 1.79
N GLY A 363 17.12 -33.25 2.56
CA GLY A 363 16.88 -33.48 3.99
C GLY A 363 17.70 -32.64 4.97
N GLY A 364 18.61 -31.77 4.51
CA GLY A 364 19.33 -30.83 5.38
C GLY A 364 18.47 -29.61 5.75
N ARG A 365 18.51 -29.16 7.02
CA ARG A 365 17.91 -27.88 7.40
C ARG A 365 18.55 -26.76 6.58
N PRO A 366 17.77 -25.82 6.02
CA PRO A 366 18.33 -24.70 5.28
C PRO A 366 19.33 -23.94 6.15
N ARG A 367 20.58 -23.79 5.70
CA ARG A 367 21.57 -22.94 6.38
C ARG A 367 21.19 -21.49 6.11
N ALA A 368 20.60 -20.83 7.11
CA ALA A 368 20.46 -19.38 7.09
C ALA A 368 21.87 -18.78 6.96
N VAL A 369 22.09 -17.91 5.97
CA VAL A 369 23.35 -17.17 5.87
C VAL A 369 23.36 -16.17 7.03
N GLU A 370 24.19 -16.44 8.05
CA GLU A 370 24.20 -15.64 9.28
C GLU A 370 25.00 -14.35 9.13
N GLY A 371 26.06 -14.35 8.30
CA GLY A 371 26.95 -13.22 8.07
C GLY A 371 26.66 -12.41 6.81
N LEU A 372 27.14 -11.17 6.77
CA LEU A 372 27.18 -10.34 5.58
C LEU A 372 28.54 -10.49 4.91
N CYS A 373 28.57 -10.61 3.59
CA CYS A 373 29.82 -10.50 2.83
C CYS A 373 29.85 -9.20 1.99
N PRO A 374 31.04 -8.66 1.65
CA PRO A 374 31.18 -7.48 0.81
C PRO A 374 30.41 -7.55 -0.51
N VAL A 375 30.48 -8.69 -1.20
CA VAL A 375 29.80 -8.93 -2.49
C VAL A 375 28.28 -8.82 -2.34
N GLY A 376 27.71 -9.41 -1.29
CA GLY A 376 26.26 -9.37 -1.07
C GLY A 376 25.76 -7.95 -0.74
N ILE A 377 26.59 -7.15 -0.06
CA ILE A 377 26.32 -5.73 0.16
C ILE A 377 26.36 -4.96 -1.17
N GLU A 378 27.39 -5.19 -1.98
CA GLU A 378 27.56 -4.53 -3.28
C GLU A 378 26.37 -4.80 -4.22
N VAL A 379 26.01 -6.07 -4.42
CA VAL A 379 24.85 -6.51 -5.22
C VAL A 379 23.57 -5.79 -4.79
N PHE A 380 23.30 -5.70 -3.49
CA PHE A 380 22.10 -5.03 -3.01
C PHE A 380 22.17 -3.50 -3.17
N THR A 381 23.34 -2.89 -2.97
CA THR A 381 23.51 -1.44 -3.19
C THR A 381 23.41 -1.03 -4.65
N ASP A 382 23.83 -1.90 -5.57
CA ASP A 382 23.68 -1.73 -7.00
C ASP A 382 22.22 -1.88 -7.42
N ALA A 383 21.52 -2.88 -6.87
CA ALA A 383 20.07 -3.03 -7.05
C ALA A 383 19.32 -1.76 -6.61
N LEU A 384 19.60 -1.21 -5.43
CA LEU A 384 18.99 0.04 -4.95
C LEU A 384 19.28 1.22 -5.89
N SER A 385 20.51 1.31 -6.39
CA SER A 385 20.91 2.36 -7.32
C SER A 385 20.21 2.21 -8.68
N CYS A 386 20.04 0.97 -9.15
CA CYS A 386 19.33 0.64 -10.38
C CYS A 386 17.84 1.01 -10.28
N VAL A 387 17.19 0.64 -9.16
CA VAL A 387 15.80 1.02 -8.85
C VAL A 387 15.63 2.54 -8.81
N ALA A 388 16.58 3.27 -8.21
CA ALA A 388 16.53 4.73 -8.16
C ALA A 388 16.62 5.37 -9.55
N ARG A 389 17.58 4.91 -10.38
CA ARG A 389 17.80 5.44 -11.73
C ARG A 389 16.59 5.19 -12.63
N HIS A 390 16.05 3.97 -12.65
CA HIS A 390 14.95 3.62 -13.54
C HIS A 390 13.63 4.27 -13.16
N ASN A 391 13.38 4.50 -11.86
CA ASN A 391 12.21 5.24 -11.41
C ASN A 391 12.40 6.77 -11.44
N GLY A 392 13.54 7.29 -11.91
CA GLY A 392 13.83 8.72 -11.96
C GLY A 392 13.86 9.40 -10.58
N MET A 393 14.22 8.65 -9.53
CA MET A 393 14.23 9.13 -8.15
C MET A 393 15.58 9.74 -7.79
N ASP A 394 15.57 10.91 -7.14
CA ASP A 394 16.78 11.43 -6.49
C ASP A 394 17.14 10.53 -5.29
N ILE A 395 18.33 9.94 -5.32
CA ILE A 395 18.85 9.05 -4.27
C ILE A 395 18.94 9.72 -2.89
N ARG A 396 18.99 11.05 -2.83
CA ARG A 396 19.03 11.84 -1.58
C ARG A 396 17.64 12.18 -1.06
N SER A 397 16.61 12.09 -1.90
CA SER A 397 15.24 12.31 -1.47
C SER A 397 14.84 11.29 -0.40
N ARG A 398 14.05 11.74 0.57
CA ARG A 398 13.49 10.90 1.63
C ARG A 398 11.98 11.03 1.62
N SER A 399 11.29 9.94 1.95
CA SER A 399 9.88 10.00 2.31
C SER A 399 9.74 9.87 3.82
N TRP A 400 8.54 10.14 4.32
CA TRP A 400 8.23 9.92 5.74
C TRP A 400 8.40 8.43 6.12
N ARG A 401 7.96 7.52 5.25
CA ARG A 401 7.98 6.06 5.46
C ARG A 401 9.33 5.41 5.13
N HIS A 402 10.03 5.88 4.09
CA HIS A 402 11.30 5.33 3.62
C HIS A 402 12.44 6.33 3.77
N GLY A 403 13.57 5.88 4.32
CA GLY A 403 14.80 6.66 4.32
C GLY A 403 15.31 6.90 2.90
N SER A 404 16.22 7.86 2.73
CA SER A 404 16.85 8.07 1.43
C SER A 404 17.68 6.84 1.00
N ILE A 405 17.72 6.58 -0.29
CA ILE A 405 18.50 5.46 -0.86
C ILE A 405 19.98 5.66 -0.54
N ALA A 406 20.49 6.88 -0.65
CA ALA A 406 21.85 7.23 -0.24
C ALA A 406 22.11 6.88 1.24
N GLY A 407 21.15 7.15 2.14
CA GLY A 407 21.27 6.81 3.55
C GLY A 407 21.21 5.30 3.83
N ARG A 408 20.48 4.53 3.02
CA ARG A 408 20.45 3.06 3.09
C ARG A 408 21.77 2.46 2.61
N ILE A 409 22.30 2.92 1.48
CA ILE A 409 23.61 2.51 0.95
C ILE A 409 24.72 2.84 1.95
N ALA A 410 24.74 4.05 2.51
CA ALA A 410 25.74 4.45 3.50
C ALA A 410 25.67 3.59 4.77
N PHE A 411 24.47 3.23 5.23
CA PHE A 411 24.29 2.31 6.34
C PHE A 411 24.89 0.92 6.05
N LEU A 412 24.60 0.34 4.89
CA LEU A 412 25.09 -0.98 4.50
C LEU A 412 26.62 -1.00 4.33
N ARG A 413 27.20 0.00 3.67
CA ARG A 413 28.66 0.15 3.56
C ARG A 413 29.33 0.34 4.92
N GLY A 414 28.64 0.99 5.86
CA GLY A 414 29.10 1.06 7.26
C GLY A 414 29.16 -0.30 7.95
N LEU A 415 28.26 -1.24 7.62
CA LEU A 415 28.29 -2.61 8.15
C LEU A 415 29.45 -3.44 7.59
N GLN A 416 29.90 -3.13 6.37
CA GLN A 416 31.10 -3.75 5.79
C GLN A 416 32.36 -3.37 6.58
N ALA A 417 32.45 -2.13 7.05
CA ALA A 417 33.61 -1.65 7.82
C ALA A 417 33.64 -2.15 9.27
N ASP A 418 32.48 -2.44 9.87
CA ASP A 418 32.36 -3.01 11.21
C ASP A 418 31.32 -4.16 11.22
N PRO A 419 31.77 -5.42 11.12
CA PRO A 419 30.89 -6.59 11.18
C PRO A 419 30.07 -6.70 12.47
N ARG A 420 30.51 -6.09 13.59
CA ARG A 420 29.74 -6.04 14.85
C ARG A 420 28.55 -5.08 14.78
N GLY A 421 28.53 -4.21 13.77
CA GLY A 421 27.46 -3.25 13.53
C GLY A 421 26.11 -3.90 13.28
N GLU A 422 26.08 -5.06 12.62
CA GLU A 422 24.84 -5.75 12.26
C GLU A 422 24.12 -6.33 13.49
N PRO A 423 24.75 -7.17 14.34
CA PRO A 423 24.14 -7.62 15.60
C PRO A 423 23.72 -6.47 16.51
N ALA A 424 24.52 -5.40 16.59
CA ALA A 424 24.18 -4.22 17.39
C ALA A 424 22.93 -3.50 16.85
N PHE A 425 22.81 -3.38 15.52
CA PHE A 425 21.62 -2.85 14.87
C PHE A 425 20.38 -3.72 15.15
N GLN A 426 20.47 -5.03 14.97
CA GLN A 426 19.37 -5.95 15.24
C GLN A 426 18.90 -5.86 16.71
N ARG A 427 19.83 -5.77 17.66
CA ARG A 427 19.52 -5.58 19.09
C ARG A 427 18.75 -4.28 19.33
N ARG A 428 19.18 -3.17 18.73
CA ARG A 428 18.48 -1.87 18.86
C ARG A 428 17.07 -1.92 18.30
N VAL A 429 16.86 -2.58 17.15
CA VAL A 429 15.51 -2.75 16.57
C VAL A 429 14.63 -3.61 17.47
N ARG A 430 15.17 -4.69 18.06
CA ARG A 430 14.44 -5.54 19.01
C ARG A 430 14.02 -4.78 20.26
N ILE A 431 14.92 -3.99 20.85
CA ILE A 431 14.63 -3.16 22.02
C ILE A 431 13.54 -2.14 21.69
N LEU A 432 13.67 -1.43 20.56
CA LEU A 432 12.65 -0.48 20.10
C LEU A 432 11.28 -1.13 19.95
N ARG A 433 11.21 -2.31 19.33
CA ARG A 433 9.96 -3.05 19.14
C ARG A 433 9.34 -3.48 20.47
N ALA A 434 10.17 -3.94 21.41
CA ALA A 434 9.72 -4.39 22.72
C ALA A 434 9.23 -3.21 23.58
N SER A 435 9.96 -2.10 23.61
CA SER A 435 9.57 -0.92 24.40
C SER A 435 8.29 -0.27 23.86
N LEU A 436 8.22 -0.06 22.55
CA LEU A 436 7.02 0.47 21.90
C LEU A 436 5.85 -0.52 22.05
N GLY A 437 6.11 -1.83 21.95
CA GLY A 437 5.09 -2.85 22.14
C GLY A 437 4.52 -2.88 23.56
N ALA A 438 5.38 -2.81 24.58
CA ALA A 438 4.96 -2.74 25.97
C ALA A 438 4.13 -1.48 26.26
N PHE A 439 4.56 -0.33 25.72
CA PHE A 439 3.81 0.91 25.83
C PHE A 439 2.41 0.79 25.19
N LEU A 440 2.32 0.28 23.98
CA LEU A 440 1.03 0.13 23.27
C LEU A 440 0.10 -0.89 23.93
N LEU A 441 0.64 -1.96 24.51
CA LEU A 441 -0.15 -2.92 25.29
C LEU A 441 -0.68 -2.29 26.58
N ALA A 442 0.14 -1.49 27.27
CA ALA A 442 -0.29 -0.77 28.45
C ALA A 442 -1.38 0.26 28.14
N THR A 443 -1.24 1.02 27.04
CA THR A 443 -2.27 1.97 26.60
C THR A 443 -3.55 1.26 26.18
N PHE A 444 -3.43 0.11 25.49
CA PHE A 444 -4.59 -0.70 25.13
C PHE A 444 -5.32 -1.23 26.38
N ALA A 445 -4.59 -1.81 27.33
CA ALA A 445 -5.17 -2.29 28.58
C ALA A 445 -5.82 -1.16 29.40
N LEU A 446 -5.18 0.01 29.48
CA LEU A 446 -5.75 1.17 30.15
C LEU A 446 -7.02 1.66 29.46
N ALA A 447 -7.00 1.74 28.12
CA ALA A 447 -8.17 2.12 27.34
C ALA A 447 -9.36 1.17 27.59
N VAL A 448 -9.03 -0.12 27.79
CA VAL A 448 -10.00 -1.15 28.12
C VAL A 448 -10.59 -1.00 29.51
N LEU A 449 -9.73 -0.78 30.51
CA LEU A 449 -10.17 -0.62 31.88
C LEU A 449 -10.95 0.67 32.11
N SER A 450 -10.67 1.71 31.33
CA SER A 450 -11.34 3.02 31.44
C SER A 450 -12.60 3.15 30.59
N HIS A 451 -12.99 2.13 29.82
CA HIS A 451 -14.09 2.22 28.86
C HIS A 451 -13.96 3.38 27.87
N SER A 452 -12.72 3.84 27.60
CA SER A 452 -12.49 5.05 26.81
C SER A 452 -12.94 4.98 25.35
N TRP A 453 -13.21 3.78 24.82
CA TRP A 453 -13.80 3.63 23.49
C TRP A 453 -15.23 4.16 23.41
N GLU A 454 -15.97 4.26 24.52
CA GLU A 454 -17.31 4.85 24.56
C GLU A 454 -17.28 6.37 24.37
N MET A 455 -16.09 6.98 24.50
CA MET A 455 -15.88 8.42 24.31
C MET A 455 -15.52 8.78 22.86
N LEU A 456 -15.36 7.80 21.97
CA LEU A 456 -15.23 8.07 20.54
C LEU A 456 -16.65 8.21 19.97
N PRO A 457 -17.00 9.37 19.38
CA PRO A 457 -18.34 9.66 18.88
C PRO A 457 -18.76 8.82 17.67
#